data_AF-A0A9D3ZX97-F1
#
_entry.id   AF-A0A9D3ZX97-F1
#
_cell.length_a   1.000
_cell.length_b   1.000
_cell.length_c   1.000
_cell.angle_alpha   90.00
_cell.angle_beta   90.00
_cell.angle_gamma   90.00
#
_symmetry.space_group_name_H-M   'P 1'
#
loop_
_entity.id
_entity.type
_entity.pdbx_description
1 polymer ?
#
loop_
_entity_poly.entity_id
_entity_poly.type
_entity_poly.pdbx_seq_one_letter_code
_entity_poly.pdbx_strand_id
1 'polypeptide(L)'
;MVLCLLPVLLPELRPIIQINGGKLMNSDINELYRRVIYRNNTLTDLLTTSRSTPGELVMCQEKLVQEAVDTFLDNGIHGQPIRDGHNKAYKSFSDIKNPILSLDINNIPPLDDQ
;
A
#
# COMPACT_ATOMS: atom_id res chain seq x y z
N MET A 1 -7.33 4.03 18.65
CA MET A 1 -6.97 2.61 18.83
C MET A 1 -5.48 2.46 18.51
N VAL A 2 -4.74 1.59 19.20
CA VAL A 2 -3.30 1.39 18.96
C VAL A 2 -3.09 0.02 18.29
N LEU A 3 -2.52 0.00 17.09
CA LEU A 3 -2.19 -1.22 16.36
C LEU A 3 -0.73 -1.60 16.66
N CYS A 4 -0.50 -2.75 17.29
CA CYS A 4 0.86 -3.27 17.54
C CYS A 4 1.37 -4.19 16.43
N LEU A 5 0.46 -4.76 15.64
CA LEU A 5 0.77 -5.68 14.55
C LEU A 5 -0.16 -5.40 13.37
N LEU A 6 0.40 -5.18 12.17
CA LEU A 6 -0.37 -5.05 10.94
C LEU A 6 -0.44 -6.42 10.24
N PRO A 7 -1.61 -7.07 10.15
CA PRO A 7 -1.73 -8.34 9.45
C PRO A 7 -1.46 -8.14 7.95
N VAL A 8 -0.69 -9.07 7.38
CA VAL A 8 -0.34 -9.10 5.96
C VAL A 8 -1.33 -10.00 5.23
N LEU A 9 -2.04 -9.46 4.24
CA LEU A 9 -2.99 -10.22 3.43
C LEU A 9 -2.27 -11.34 2.65
N LEU A 10 -2.97 -12.46 2.44
CA LEU A 10 -2.47 -13.58 1.65
C LEU A 10 -2.11 -13.15 0.21
N PRO A 11 -1.13 -13.80 -0.44
CA PRO A 11 -0.73 -13.49 -1.82
C PRO A 11 -1.88 -13.55 -2.83
N GLU A 12 -2.83 -14.46 -2.64
CA GLU A 12 -4.02 -14.62 -3.50
C GLU A 12 -4.92 -13.37 -3.53
N LEU A 13 -4.93 -12.59 -2.46
CA LEU A 13 -5.69 -11.33 -2.36
C LEU A 13 -4.87 -10.13 -2.85
N ARG A 14 -3.60 -10.35 -3.22
CA ARG A 14 -2.64 -9.33 -3.64
C ARG A 14 -1.80 -9.80 -4.85
N PRO A 15 -2.44 -10.17 -5.97
CA PRO A 15 -1.72 -10.74 -7.11
C PRO A 15 -0.71 -9.75 -7.67
N ILE A 16 0.47 -10.27 -8.03
CA ILE A 16 1.50 -9.58 -8.81
C ILE A 16 1.50 -10.25 -10.17
N ILE A 17 0.96 -9.55 -11.17
CA ILE A 17 0.79 -10.11 -12.51
C ILE A 17 1.91 -9.56 -13.39
N GLN A 18 2.67 -10.45 -14.03
CA GLN A 18 3.60 -10.03 -15.07
C GLN A 18 2.79 -9.78 -16.34
N ILE A 19 2.86 -8.56 -16.89
CA ILE A 19 2.26 -8.21 -18.18
C ILE A 19 3.30 -8.45 -19.29
N ASN A 20 2.82 -8.76 -20.49
CA ASN A 20 3.64 -8.79 -21.70
C ASN A 20 4.52 -7.54 -21.82
N GLY A 21 5.81 -7.76 -22.08
CA GLY A 21 6.82 -6.71 -22.14
C GLY A 21 7.60 -6.45 -20.85
N GLY A 22 7.51 -7.34 -19.85
CA GLY A 22 8.33 -7.28 -18.63
C GLY A 22 7.85 -6.28 -17.57
N LYS A 23 6.65 -5.70 -17.74
CA LYS A 23 6.05 -4.78 -16.77
C LYS A 23 5.29 -5.58 -15.71
N LEU A 24 5.60 -5.35 -14.44
CA LEU A 24 4.85 -5.93 -13.32
C LEU A 24 3.64 -5.06 -13.00
N MET A 25 2.45 -5.64 -13.06
CA MET A 25 1.24 -5.03 -12.50
C MET A 25 1.16 -5.42 -11.04
N ASN A 26 1.40 -4.45 -10.16
CA ASN A 26 1.30 -4.63 -8.73
C ASN A 26 -0.05 -4.10 -8.24
N SER A 27 -0.67 -4.77 -7.28
CA SER A 27 -1.91 -4.30 -6.67
C SER A 27 -1.67 -2.99 -5.89
N ASP A 28 -2.67 -2.09 -5.87
CA ASP A 28 -2.60 -0.82 -5.15
C ASP A 28 -2.24 -1.03 -3.65
N ILE A 29 -2.77 -2.10 -3.06
CA ILE A 29 -2.51 -2.50 -1.67
C ILE A 29 -1.06 -2.92 -1.43
N ASN A 30 -0.37 -3.49 -2.42
CA ASN A 30 1.05 -3.84 -2.29
C ASN A 30 1.94 -2.60 -2.25
N GLU A 31 1.60 -1.53 -2.96
CA GLU A 31 2.32 -0.26 -2.85
C GLU A 31 2.13 0.37 -1.46
N LEU A 32 0.91 0.32 -0.91
CA LEU A 32 0.63 0.79 0.44
C LEU A 32 1.37 -0.05 1.51
N TYR A 33 1.40 -1.39 1.36
CA TYR A 33 2.20 -2.27 2.22
C TYR A 33 3.69 -1.93 2.19
N ARG A 34 4.28 -1.75 0.99
CA ARG A 34 5.70 -1.36 0.87
C ARG A 34 6.00 -0.07 1.60
N ARG A 35 5.09 0.90 1.53
CA ARG A 35 5.25 2.19 2.22
C ARG A 35 5.25 2.03 3.74
N VAL A 36 4.34 1.24 4.30
CA VAL A 36 4.33 0.93 5.74
C VAL A 36 5.62 0.23 6.17
N ILE A 37 6.04 -0.81 5.43
CA ILE A 37 7.26 -1.57 5.72
C ILE A 37 8.49 -0.67 5.66
N TYR A 38 8.60 0.15 4.62
CA TYR A 38 9.72 1.07 4.45
C TYR A 38 9.82 2.07 5.62
N ARG A 39 8.70 2.66 6.04
CA ARG A 39 8.69 3.59 7.20
C ARG A 39 9.05 2.88 8.51
N ASN A 40 8.53 1.67 8.73
CA ASN A 40 8.85 0.89 9.93
C ASN A 40 10.34 0.50 9.99
N ASN A 41 10.89 0.01 8.87
CA ASN A 41 12.32 -0.30 8.79
C ASN A 41 13.17 0.96 9.00
N THR A 42 12.77 2.10 8.41
CA THR A 42 13.47 3.39 8.64
C THR A 42 13.47 3.78 10.12
N LEU A 43 12.34 3.63 10.82
CA LEU A 43 12.25 3.90 12.26
C LEU A 43 13.12 2.90 13.06
N THR A 44 13.10 1.63 12.70
CA THR A 44 13.91 0.59 13.36
C THR A 44 15.41 0.82 13.17
N ASP A 45 15.83 1.14 11.96
CA ASP A 45 17.22 1.46 11.63
C ASP A 45 17.68 2.71 12.38
N LEU A 46 16.82 3.72 12.47
CA LEU A 46 17.05 4.92 13.27
C LEU A 46 17.23 4.54 14.75
N LEU A 47 16.34 3.75 15.35
CA LEU A 47 16.45 3.36 16.76
C LEU A 47 17.68 2.48 17.07
N THR A 48 18.10 1.62 16.14
CA THR A 48 19.22 0.69 16.34
C THR A 48 20.59 1.32 16.08
N THR A 49 20.69 2.21 15.09
CA THR A 49 21.98 2.78 14.67
C THR A 49 22.42 3.95 15.56
N SER A 50 21.49 4.59 16.26
CA SER A 50 21.74 5.93 16.76
C SER A 50 21.72 6.07 18.29
N ARG A 51 22.92 6.04 18.87
CA ARG A 51 23.17 6.35 20.29
C ARG A 51 22.87 7.82 20.67
N SER A 52 22.62 8.69 19.69
CA SER A 52 22.49 10.14 19.85
C SER A 52 21.36 10.77 19.03
N THR A 53 20.37 10.00 18.56
CA THR A 53 19.27 10.62 17.80
C THR A 53 18.36 11.42 18.73
N PRO A 54 18.09 12.70 18.40
CA PRO A 54 17.12 13.51 19.12
C PRO A 54 15.73 12.85 19.12
N GLY A 55 15.05 12.88 20.28
CA GLY A 55 13.69 12.34 20.41
C GLY A 55 12.70 12.96 19.42
N GLU A 56 12.91 14.21 18.99
CA GLU A 56 12.09 14.88 17.98
C GLU A 56 12.13 14.18 16.60
N LEU A 57 13.29 13.65 16.20
CA LEU A 57 13.43 12.91 14.96
C LEU A 57 12.72 11.55 15.05
N VAL A 58 12.79 10.90 16.22
CA VAL A 58 12.04 9.67 16.49
C VAL A 58 10.54 9.93 16.36
N MET A 59 10.03 10.97 17.03
CA MET A 59 8.61 11.35 16.95
C MET A 59 8.17 11.70 15.52
N CYS A 60 9.05 12.31 14.72
CA CYS A 60 8.77 12.57 13.31
C CYS A 60 8.64 11.27 12.51
N GLN A 61 9.54 10.31 12.71
CA GLN A 61 9.44 9.00 12.04
C GLN A 61 8.22 8.19 12.51
N GLU A 62 7.89 8.23 13.81
CA GLU A 62 6.67 7.62 14.34
C GLU A 62 5.41 8.18 13.68
N LYS A 63 5.34 9.51 13.47
CA LYS A 63 4.24 10.14 12.72
C LYS A 63 4.18 9.65 11.28
N LEU A 64 5.32 9.50 10.60
CA LEU A 64 5.35 8.99 9.22
C LEU A 64 4.92 7.52 9.14
N VAL A 65 5.23 6.70 10.15
CA VAL A 65 4.71 5.33 10.26
C VAL A 65 3.21 5.36 10.48
N GLN A 66 2.71 6.22 11.37
CA GLN A 66 1.28 6.36 11.63
C GLN A 66 0.52 6.79 10.37
N GLU A 67 1.00 7.82 9.65
CA GLU A 67 0.40 8.27 8.40
C GLU A 67 0.39 7.18 7.33
N ALA A 68 1.45 6.36 7.25
CA ALA A 68 1.51 5.24 6.33
C ALA A 68 0.47 4.16 6.67
N VAL A 69 0.26 3.87 7.96
CA VAL A 69 -0.77 2.94 8.42
C VAL A 69 -2.17 3.50 8.19
N ASP A 70 -2.39 4.78 8.45
CA ASP A 70 -3.68 5.44 8.22
C ASP A 70 -4.05 5.39 6.73
N THR A 71 -3.10 5.72 5.85
CA THR A 71 -3.29 5.62 4.39
C THR A 71 -3.54 4.17 3.94
N PHE A 72 -2.84 3.22 4.55
CA PHE A 72 -3.06 1.80 4.26
C PHE A 72 -4.50 1.37 4.57
N LEU A 73 -5.04 1.82 5.70
CA LEU A 73 -6.41 1.51 6.14
C LEU A 73 -7.44 2.27 5.31
N ASP A 74 -7.25 3.57 5.12
CA ASP A 74 -8.15 4.48 4.42
C ASP A 74 -7.35 5.57 3.70
N ASN A 75 -7.18 5.40 2.39
CA ASN A 75 -6.43 6.31 1.53
C ASN A 75 -7.31 7.52 1.15
N GLY A 76 -7.60 8.35 2.14
CA GLY A 76 -8.48 9.51 2.03
C GLY A 76 -8.79 10.18 3.37
N ILE A 77 -8.50 9.50 4.49
CA ILE A 77 -8.80 9.97 5.85
C ILE A 77 -8.16 11.33 6.19
N HIS A 78 -7.00 11.65 5.61
CA HIS A 78 -6.27 12.92 5.81
C HIS A 78 -6.48 13.92 4.66
N GLY A 79 -7.53 13.75 3.86
CA GLY A 79 -7.88 14.66 2.78
C GLY A 79 -7.41 14.17 1.41
N GLN A 80 -6.21 14.56 0.97
CA GLN A 80 -5.72 14.21 -0.37
C GLN A 80 -5.22 12.75 -0.41
N PRO A 81 -5.85 11.87 -1.21
CA PRO A 81 -5.42 10.47 -1.30
C PRO A 81 -4.05 10.38 -1.97
N ILE A 82 -3.25 9.41 -1.56
CA ILE A 82 -2.01 9.09 -2.25
C ILE A 82 -2.36 8.49 -3.62
N ARG A 83 -1.68 9.00 -4.65
CA ARG A 83 -1.88 8.63 -6.05
C ARG A 83 -0.63 7.99 -6.64
N ASP A 84 -0.83 7.21 -7.69
CA ASP A 84 0.24 6.68 -8.54
C ASP A 84 0.77 7.72 -9.53
N GLY A 85 1.75 7.32 -10.36
CA GLY A 85 2.31 8.17 -11.41
C GLY A 85 1.32 8.52 -12.54
N HIS A 86 0.15 7.88 -12.58
CA HIS A 86 -0.93 8.14 -13.52
C HIS A 86 -2.08 8.95 -12.87
N ASN A 87 -1.83 9.54 -11.69
CA ASN A 87 -2.79 10.34 -10.92
C ASN A 87 -4.03 9.54 -10.47
N LYS A 88 -3.96 8.21 -10.45
CA LYS A 88 -5.00 7.33 -9.90
C LYS A 88 -4.74 7.14 -8.41
N ALA A 89 -5.77 7.36 -7.58
CA ALA A 89 -5.68 7.10 -6.14
C ALA A 89 -5.52 5.60 -5.86
N TYR A 90 -4.61 5.24 -4.95
CA TYR A 90 -4.47 3.87 -4.51
C TYR A 90 -5.74 3.41 -3.78
N LYS A 91 -6.20 2.19 -4.07
CA LYS A 91 -7.25 1.54 -3.30
C LYS A 91 -6.66 1.05 -1.97
N SER A 92 -7.22 1.53 -0.88
CA SER A 92 -6.85 1.19 0.51
C SER A 92 -7.47 -0.13 0.96
N PHE A 93 -7.11 -0.60 2.15
CA PHE A 93 -7.68 -1.80 2.74
C PHE A 93 -9.21 -1.70 2.90
N SER A 94 -9.73 -0.54 3.27
CA SER A 94 -11.18 -0.32 3.41
C SER A 94 -11.93 -0.41 2.07
N ASP A 95 -11.24 -0.16 0.94
CA ASP A 95 -11.80 -0.31 -0.41
C ASP A 95 -11.88 -1.79 -0.83
N ILE A 96 -11.21 -2.69 -0.11
CA ILE A 96 -11.23 -4.14 -0.35
C ILE A 96 -12.50 -4.73 0.30
N LYS A 97 -13.67 -4.41 -0.24
CA LYS A 97 -14.92 -5.09 0.12
C LYS A 97 -15.04 -6.40 -0.64
N ASN A 98 -14.61 -7.50 -0.01
CA ASN A 98 -14.81 -8.91 -0.40
C ASN A 98 -14.44 -9.31 -1.86
N PRO A 99 -13.58 -10.33 -2.06
CA PRO A 99 -12.85 -10.57 -3.31
C PRO A 99 -13.59 -11.47 -4.32
N ILE A 100 -14.88 -11.26 -4.56
CA ILE A 100 -15.62 -12.08 -5.53
C ILE A 100 -16.38 -11.19 -6.50
N LEU A 101 -15.94 -11.18 -7.76
CA LEU A 101 -16.64 -10.69 -8.95
C LEU A 101 -16.77 -9.17 -9.10
N SER A 102 -15.72 -8.53 -9.62
CA SER A 102 -15.91 -7.52 -10.65
C SER A 102 -14.82 -7.69 -11.70
N LEU A 103 -14.86 -8.83 -12.40
CA LEU A 103 -14.54 -8.81 -13.81
C LEU A 103 -15.64 -7.94 -14.44
N ASP A 104 -15.27 -6.80 -15.00
CA ASP A 104 -16.18 -6.02 -15.83
C ASP A 104 -16.43 -6.85 -17.11
N ILE A 105 -17.48 -7.67 -17.07
CA ILE A 105 -17.94 -8.48 -18.21
C ILE A 105 -18.34 -7.63 -19.42
N ASN A 106 -18.46 -6.30 -19.27
CA ASN A 106 -18.72 -5.39 -20.39
C ASN A 106 -17.45 -4.90 -21.08
N ASN A 107 -16.27 -5.25 -20.55
CA ASN A 107 -14.98 -4.81 -21.09
C ASN A 107 -14.01 -5.99 -21.30
N ILE A 108 -14.57 -7.11 -21.77
CA ILE A 108 -13.78 -8.19 -22.34
C ILE A 108 -13.35 -7.69 -23.73
N PRO A 109 -12.04 -7.50 -24.03
CA PRO A 109 -11.62 -7.19 -25.38
C PRO A 109 -12.13 -8.33 -26.29
N PRO A 110 -12.73 -8.01 -27.46
CA PRO A 110 -13.16 -9.05 -28.37
C PRO A 110 -11.95 -9.93 -28.67
N LEU A 111 -12.12 -11.24 -28.49
CA LEU A 111 -11.17 -12.21 -29.02
C LEU A 111 -11.13 -11.96 -30.51
N ASP A 112 -9.97 -11.58 -31.04
CA ASP A 112 -9.76 -11.51 -32.49
C ASP A 112 -10.25 -12.83 -33.10
N ASP A 113 -11.32 -12.72 -33.88
CA ASP A 113 -11.96 -13.83 -34.58
C ASP A 113 -10.99 -14.42 -35.62
N GLN A 114 -10.94 -15.75 -35.66
CA GLN A 114 -10.62 -16.48 -36.89
C GLN A 114 -11.90 -16.59 -37.74
#